data_AF-A0A2C1KDH2-F1
#
_entry.id   AF-A0A2C1KDH2-F1
#
_cell.length_a   1.000
_cell.length_b   1.000
_cell.length_c   1.000
_cell.angle_alpha   90.00
_cell.angle_beta   90.00
_cell.angle_gamma   90.00
#
_symmetry.space_group_name_H-M   'P 1'
#
loop_
_entity.id
_entity.type
_entity.pdbx_description
1 polymer ?
#
loop_
_entity_poly.entity_id
_entity_poly.type
_entity_poly.pdbx_seq_one_letter_code
_entity_poly.pdbx_strand_id
1 'polypeptide(L)'
;MSSLEKYVQEEKRVFEQSFTIGQAARKLISHKYRFKGEFKLETYKNNIFNLMNLGILKSITFANESYITKESVNQFLIDYISREEALEKLNSGNVVLWKILKNNNVKNIYISQHHIFHPRQIVESLIEEYNLNVLPDSTMDTGTLIRGKVYNTERYYSCGEARKLLNLTKGQWNILRKEENITDTILGGIRHCLKEPIDQLRAQQQKLKAEYYISDEVQELLGLQYHSSHSKIIDARKKVPTVFRGIYPQKRIEYIYPKSIVNEIVQENELKEAVTTISDNIDAYEYVLRSLEINFHNSDLFTCLEWKKFVHRVLRNNSESIETKHYTIFRYAKCTGIIIDFLAEKEIYEMTSNHINLTLFNENIPFLYQKIFYSFINSIYNKLIEKNKKKLFKLERIINPYEKEVIPKDKSIYDYEDYKSLFSFATNLPLHKRKAIEDVKKQMNQTVLTKNGSGKIKRQRTFNYDSSWLYVLIHLNNAWRHKDVIRFPKIDLNDLSVSNINLDWLEQNDLSYEDARRIIHQVMRKDLRTTKTNATNHFFCSKDVTLSLATAAVICELRRAATTPLLVYGCQQYAATE
;
A
#
# COMPACT_ATOMS: atom_id res chain seq x y z
N MET A 1 21.69 73.03 -64.29
CA MET A 1 21.77 72.03 -63.20
C MET A 1 23.10 71.32 -63.30
N SER A 2 23.92 71.40 -62.26
CA SER A 2 25.24 70.77 -62.23
C SER A 2 25.08 69.24 -62.30
N SER A 3 26.08 68.52 -62.80
CA SER A 3 26.06 67.04 -62.86
C SER A 3 25.77 66.40 -61.49
N LEU A 4 26.11 67.10 -60.41
CA LEU A 4 25.88 66.68 -59.03
C LEU A 4 24.39 66.73 -58.63
N GLU A 5 23.66 67.77 -59.03
CA GLU A 5 22.23 67.90 -58.71
C GLU A 5 21.38 66.81 -59.36
N LYS A 6 21.70 66.46 -60.62
CA LYS A 6 21.06 65.34 -61.32
C LYS A 6 21.39 63.99 -60.67
N TYR A 7 22.64 63.80 -60.22
CA TYR A 7 23.05 62.58 -59.51
C TYR A 7 22.29 62.43 -58.18
N VAL A 8 22.19 63.48 -57.38
CA VAL A 8 21.49 63.46 -56.08
C VAL A 8 19.98 63.24 -56.24
N GLN A 9 19.35 63.80 -57.28
CA GLN A 9 17.94 63.54 -57.57
C GLN A 9 17.68 62.09 -57.99
N GLU A 10 18.57 61.53 -58.82
CA GLU A 10 18.46 60.13 -59.26
C GLU A 10 18.74 59.14 -58.12
N GLU A 11 19.72 59.44 -57.27
CA GLU A 11 20.04 58.68 -56.06
C GLU A 11 18.83 58.63 -55.09
N LYS A 12 18.19 59.77 -54.84
CA LYS A 12 16.97 59.83 -54.02
C LYS A 12 15.84 59.00 -54.63
N ARG A 13 15.62 59.10 -55.95
CA ARG A 13 14.60 58.31 -56.66
C ARG A 13 14.84 56.80 -56.51
N VAL A 14 16.08 56.34 -56.66
CA VAL A 14 16.46 54.92 -56.51
C VAL A 14 16.22 54.44 -55.07
N PHE A 15 16.65 55.19 -54.05
CA PHE A 15 16.44 54.81 -52.64
C PHE A 15 14.96 54.87 -52.22
N GLU A 16 14.16 55.78 -52.78
CA GLU A 16 12.73 55.86 -52.51
C GLU A 16 11.95 54.70 -53.14
N GLN A 17 12.33 54.23 -54.32
CA GLN A 17 11.59 53.22 -55.08
C GLN A 17 12.17 51.80 -54.96
N SER A 18 13.34 51.65 -54.37
CA SER A 18 14.04 50.36 -54.29
C SER A 18 14.50 50.04 -52.87
N PHE A 19 14.75 48.76 -52.63
CA PHE A 19 15.40 48.23 -51.44
C PHE A 19 16.83 47.83 -51.77
N THR A 20 17.74 47.99 -50.81
CA THR A 20 19.00 47.24 -50.84
C THR A 20 18.69 45.74 -50.73
N ILE A 21 19.61 44.89 -51.19
CA ILE A 21 19.47 43.42 -51.09
C ILE A 21 19.14 42.99 -49.65
N GLY A 22 19.78 43.61 -48.65
CA GLY A 22 19.51 43.33 -47.25
C GLY A 22 18.14 43.78 -46.76
N GLN A 23 17.65 44.93 -47.23
CA GLN A 23 16.29 45.40 -46.93
C GLN A 23 15.24 44.51 -47.59
N ALA A 24 15.45 44.08 -48.84
CA ALA A 24 14.57 43.17 -49.54
C ALA A 24 14.52 41.80 -48.84
N ALA A 25 15.68 41.23 -48.47
CA ALA A 25 15.78 40.00 -47.69
C ALA A 25 14.98 40.10 -46.39
N ARG A 26 15.21 41.17 -45.62
CA ARG A 26 14.48 41.41 -44.36
C ARG A 26 13.00 41.54 -44.60
N LYS A 27 12.55 42.24 -45.64
CA LYS A 27 11.12 42.40 -45.93
C LYS A 27 10.45 41.06 -46.24
N LEU A 28 11.08 40.25 -47.10
CA LEU A 28 10.59 38.91 -47.47
C LEU A 28 10.52 37.95 -46.27
N ILE A 29 11.43 38.07 -45.32
CA ILE A 29 11.47 37.23 -44.12
C ILE A 29 10.60 37.79 -43.00
N SER A 30 10.51 39.10 -42.83
CA SER A 30 9.76 39.77 -41.75
C SER A 30 8.25 39.69 -41.88
N HIS A 31 7.74 39.27 -43.04
CA HIS A 31 6.31 39.11 -43.26
C HIS A 31 5.83 37.88 -42.47
N LYS A 32 5.50 38.12 -41.19
CA LYS A 32 4.99 37.18 -40.15
C LYS A 32 5.99 36.29 -39.41
N TYR A 33 7.28 36.29 -39.73
CA TYR A 33 8.29 35.49 -39.00
C TYR A 33 8.73 36.19 -37.71
N ARG A 34 8.59 35.55 -36.53
CA ARG A 34 9.30 35.96 -35.30
C ARG A 34 10.75 35.50 -35.42
N PHE A 35 11.62 36.40 -35.88
CA PHE A 35 13.05 36.13 -36.02
C PHE A 35 13.66 35.72 -34.65
N LYS A 36 14.11 34.48 -34.52
CA LYS A 36 14.91 34.00 -33.37
C LYS A 36 16.35 33.76 -33.84
N GLY A 37 17.18 34.80 -33.81
CA GLY A 37 18.61 34.73 -34.17
C GLY A 37 19.19 36.07 -34.64
N GLU A 38 20.45 36.09 -35.07
CA GLU A 38 21.10 37.24 -35.73
C GLU A 38 20.94 37.17 -37.26
N PHE A 39 20.58 38.29 -37.89
CA PHE A 39 20.39 38.37 -39.34
C PHE A 39 21.74 38.38 -40.07
N LYS A 40 22.11 37.25 -40.70
CA LYS A 40 23.32 37.12 -41.52
C LYS A 40 22.97 37.27 -43.00
N LEU A 41 23.28 38.44 -43.58
CA LEU A 41 22.94 38.79 -44.96
C LEU A 41 23.51 37.80 -45.99
N GLU A 42 24.72 37.28 -45.75
CA GLU A 42 25.42 36.39 -46.68
C GLU A 42 24.63 35.09 -46.97
N THR A 43 23.83 34.60 -46.03
CA THR A 43 23.00 33.40 -46.21
C THR A 43 21.88 33.60 -47.23
N TYR A 44 21.48 34.84 -47.50
CA TYR A 44 20.33 35.19 -48.34
C TYR A 44 20.74 35.79 -49.69
N LYS A 45 21.93 36.40 -49.75
CA LYS A 45 22.44 37.17 -50.88
C LYS A 45 22.43 36.36 -52.19
N ASN A 46 22.99 35.16 -52.18
CA ASN A 46 23.06 34.30 -53.37
C ASN A 46 21.67 33.91 -53.90
N ASN A 47 20.73 33.60 -53.02
CA ASN A 47 19.37 33.23 -53.41
C ASN A 47 18.61 34.42 -53.98
N ILE A 48 18.78 35.61 -53.41
CA ILE A 48 18.15 36.83 -53.92
C ILE A 48 18.70 37.19 -55.31
N PHE A 49 20.02 37.06 -55.52
CA PHE A 49 20.59 37.22 -56.86
C PHE A 49 20.05 36.19 -57.85
N ASN A 50 19.85 34.94 -57.44
CA ASN A 50 19.21 33.94 -58.29
C ASN A 50 17.77 34.36 -58.67
N LEU A 51 17.01 34.97 -57.77
CA LEU A 51 15.67 35.49 -58.09
C LEU A 51 15.69 36.67 -59.05
N MET A 52 16.70 37.52 -58.96
CA MET A 52 16.93 38.60 -59.93
C MET A 52 17.27 38.03 -61.31
N ASN A 53 18.16 37.03 -61.37
CA ASN A 53 18.56 36.37 -62.62
C ASN A 53 17.40 35.62 -63.28
N LEU A 54 16.50 35.04 -62.48
CA LEU A 54 15.28 34.39 -62.96
C LEU A 54 14.17 35.38 -63.36
N GLY A 55 14.40 36.70 -63.21
CA GLY A 55 13.42 37.74 -63.50
C GLY A 55 12.24 37.81 -62.52
N ILE A 56 12.32 37.08 -61.40
CA ILE A 56 11.27 37.03 -60.37
C ILE A 56 11.28 38.32 -59.54
N LEU A 57 12.47 38.87 -59.26
CA LEU A 57 12.64 40.18 -58.64
C LEU A 57 13.24 41.16 -59.65
N LYS A 58 12.63 42.33 -59.82
CA LYS A 58 13.13 43.35 -60.74
C LYS A 58 14.20 44.18 -60.02
N SER A 59 15.34 44.35 -60.67
CA SER A 59 16.45 45.11 -60.14
C SER A 59 16.82 46.32 -60.98
N ILE A 60 17.34 47.34 -60.31
CA ILE A 60 17.92 48.56 -60.91
C ILE A 60 19.39 48.62 -60.47
N THR A 61 20.28 49.01 -61.38
CA THR A 61 21.71 49.20 -61.06
C THR A 61 22.00 50.69 -60.96
N PHE A 62 22.56 51.13 -59.83
CA PHE A 62 22.96 52.52 -59.59
C PHE A 62 24.31 52.52 -58.87
N ALA A 63 25.25 53.36 -59.31
CA ALA A 63 26.60 53.46 -58.72
C ALA A 63 27.32 52.11 -58.53
N ASN A 64 27.24 51.19 -59.51
CA ASN A 64 27.77 49.82 -59.46
C ASN A 64 27.17 48.89 -58.39
N GLU A 65 26.07 49.29 -57.76
CA GLU A 65 25.31 48.44 -56.84
C GLU A 65 23.93 48.08 -57.40
N SER A 66 23.48 46.86 -57.09
CA SER A 66 22.15 46.38 -57.49
C SER A 66 21.13 46.59 -56.37
N TYR A 67 20.03 47.24 -56.75
CA TYR A 67 18.86 47.49 -55.91
C TYR A 67 17.65 46.71 -56.44
N ILE A 68 16.72 46.36 -55.57
CA ILE A 68 15.50 45.61 -55.94
C ILE A 68 14.31 46.53 -55.80
N THR A 69 13.46 46.66 -56.82
CA THR A 69 12.32 47.57 -56.75
C THR A 69 11.34 47.13 -55.67
N LYS A 70 10.83 48.08 -54.88
CA LYS A 70 9.86 47.80 -53.79
C LYS A 70 8.60 47.13 -54.34
N GLU A 71 8.17 47.56 -55.52
CA GLU A 71 7.05 46.97 -56.27
C GLU A 71 7.26 45.48 -56.53
N SER A 72 8.43 45.07 -57.01
CA SER A 72 8.69 43.65 -57.28
C SER A 72 8.72 42.77 -56.03
N VAL A 73 9.20 43.31 -54.90
CA VAL A 73 9.17 42.60 -53.60
C VAL A 73 7.73 42.45 -53.11
N ASN A 74 6.89 43.48 -53.24
CA ASN A 74 5.49 43.40 -52.85
C ASN A 74 4.72 42.45 -53.76
N GLN A 75 4.95 42.51 -55.07
CA GLN A 75 4.32 41.61 -56.03
C GLN A 75 4.72 40.15 -55.75
N PHE A 76 5.97 39.89 -55.40
CA PHE A 76 6.41 38.56 -54.96
C PHE A 76 5.62 38.06 -53.74
N LEU A 77 5.36 38.90 -52.74
CA LEU A 77 4.60 38.50 -51.56
C LEU A 77 3.10 38.26 -51.83
N ILE A 78 2.58 38.83 -52.92
CA ILE A 78 1.23 38.57 -53.42
C ILE A 78 1.23 37.25 -54.19
N ASP A 79 2.14 37.06 -55.14
CA ASP A 79 2.16 35.92 -56.06
C ASP A 79 2.62 34.62 -55.39
N TYR A 80 3.37 34.72 -54.29
CA TYR A 80 3.94 33.59 -53.59
C TYR A 80 3.49 33.54 -52.12
N ILE A 81 3.25 32.32 -51.65
CA ILE A 81 2.89 32.02 -50.26
C ILE A 81 4.07 31.35 -49.56
N SER A 82 4.36 31.77 -48.34
CA SER A 82 5.39 31.12 -47.53
C SER A 82 4.91 29.74 -47.06
N ARG A 83 5.84 28.81 -46.82
CA ARG A 83 5.51 27.49 -46.28
C ARG A 83 4.70 27.55 -44.98
N GLU A 84 4.99 28.51 -44.11
CA GLU A 84 4.31 28.66 -42.83
C GLU A 84 2.89 29.19 -43.01
N GLU A 85 2.72 30.20 -43.87
CA GLU A 85 1.39 30.72 -44.21
C GLU A 85 0.53 29.64 -44.88
N ALA A 86 1.13 28.79 -45.73
CA ALA A 86 0.45 27.63 -46.30
C ALA A 86 0.05 26.58 -45.22
N LEU A 87 0.87 26.39 -44.18
CA LEU A 87 0.51 25.51 -43.05
C LEU A 87 -0.62 26.08 -42.20
N GLU A 88 -0.61 27.39 -41.96
CA GLU A 88 -1.71 28.09 -41.27
C GLU A 88 -3.02 27.90 -42.05
N LYS A 89 -2.99 28.10 -43.37
CA LYS A 89 -4.17 27.91 -44.23
C LYS A 89 -4.64 26.46 -44.32
N LEU A 90 -3.71 25.49 -44.33
CA LEU A 90 -4.05 24.05 -44.36
C LEU A 90 -4.56 23.53 -43.00
N ASN A 91 -4.27 24.22 -41.89
CA ASN A 91 -4.59 23.79 -40.52
C ASN A 91 -4.18 22.32 -40.24
N SER A 92 -3.03 21.90 -40.77
CA SER A 92 -2.52 20.52 -40.66
C SER A 92 -1.00 20.47 -40.49
N GLY A 93 -0.47 19.26 -40.33
CA GLY A 93 0.96 19.04 -40.08
C GLY A 93 1.84 19.17 -41.34
N ASN A 94 3.11 19.51 -41.13
CA ASN A 94 4.15 19.64 -42.17
C ASN A 94 4.23 18.48 -43.18
N VAL A 95 3.94 17.26 -42.73
CA VAL A 95 3.98 16.05 -43.57
C VAL A 95 2.88 16.06 -44.64
N VAL A 96 1.71 16.62 -44.32
CA VAL A 96 0.56 16.69 -45.24
C VAL A 96 0.84 17.69 -46.34
N LEU A 97 1.27 18.91 -45.97
CA LEU A 97 1.67 19.93 -46.94
C LEU A 97 2.78 19.41 -47.87
N TRP A 98 3.79 18.73 -47.33
CA TRP A 98 4.85 18.13 -48.16
C TRP A 98 4.33 17.12 -49.17
N LYS A 99 3.36 16.27 -48.80
CA LYS A 99 2.73 15.32 -49.73
C LYS A 99 1.93 16.04 -50.82
N ILE A 100 1.15 17.05 -50.46
CA ILE A 100 0.36 17.85 -51.41
C ILE A 100 1.31 18.50 -52.43
N LEU A 101 2.35 19.17 -51.96
CA LEU A 101 3.31 19.86 -52.82
C LEU A 101 4.10 18.89 -53.70
N LYS A 102 4.54 17.75 -53.14
CA LYS A 102 5.33 16.75 -53.87
C LYS A 102 4.50 16.01 -54.93
N ASN A 103 3.28 15.59 -54.60
CA ASN A 103 2.42 14.86 -55.52
C ASN A 103 1.99 15.71 -56.72
N ASN A 104 1.93 17.04 -56.54
CA ASN A 104 1.57 18.00 -57.57
C ASN A 104 2.79 18.72 -58.19
N ASN A 105 4.01 18.25 -57.92
CA ASN A 105 5.26 18.81 -58.45
C ASN A 105 5.38 20.34 -58.31
N VAL A 106 4.90 20.91 -57.19
CA VAL A 106 4.91 22.36 -56.98
C VAL A 106 6.36 22.85 -56.80
N LYS A 107 6.75 23.85 -57.58
CA LYS A 107 8.11 24.41 -57.56
C LYS A 107 8.37 25.16 -56.24
N ASN A 108 9.52 24.88 -55.63
CA ASN A 108 9.99 25.58 -54.44
C ASN A 108 10.84 26.77 -54.83
N ILE A 109 10.58 27.91 -54.18
CA ILE A 109 11.42 29.10 -54.27
C ILE A 109 12.11 29.31 -52.93
N TYR A 110 13.44 29.24 -52.95
CA TYR A 110 14.25 29.31 -51.76
C TYR A 110 14.77 30.74 -51.57
N ILE A 111 14.41 31.36 -50.45
CA ILE A 111 15.10 32.56 -49.96
C ILE A 111 16.26 32.14 -49.05
N SER A 112 16.10 31.04 -48.32
CA SER A 112 17.16 30.32 -47.59
C SER A 112 16.75 28.87 -47.34
N GLN A 113 17.58 28.10 -46.63
CA GLN A 113 17.26 26.72 -46.22
C GLN A 113 15.97 26.61 -45.37
N HIS A 114 15.60 27.68 -44.65
CA HIS A 114 14.43 27.68 -43.76
C HIS A 114 13.25 28.51 -44.30
N HIS A 115 13.49 29.35 -45.31
CA HIS A 115 12.48 30.26 -45.87
C HIS A 115 12.18 29.85 -47.31
N ILE A 116 11.08 29.10 -47.48
CA ILE A 116 10.63 28.52 -48.74
C ILE A 116 9.26 29.10 -49.09
N PHE A 117 9.13 29.50 -50.34
CA PHE A 117 7.91 30.03 -50.95
C PHE A 117 7.43 29.14 -52.08
N HIS A 118 6.13 29.20 -52.35
CA HIS A 118 5.46 28.45 -53.40
C HIS A 118 4.48 29.37 -54.14
N PRO A 119 4.16 29.12 -55.42
CA PRO A 119 3.15 29.91 -56.14
C PRO A 119 1.81 29.88 -55.38
N ARG A 120 1.33 31.05 -54.95
CA ARG A 120 0.19 31.19 -54.03
C ARG A 120 -1.07 30.55 -54.61
N GLN A 121 -1.43 30.92 -55.84
CA GLN A 121 -2.65 30.46 -56.49
C GLN A 121 -2.73 28.93 -56.60
N ILE A 122 -1.59 28.27 -56.90
CA ILE A 122 -1.52 26.80 -57.03
C ILE A 122 -1.65 26.14 -55.66
N VAL A 123 -0.98 26.67 -54.63
CA VAL A 123 -1.03 26.07 -53.29
C VAL A 123 -2.40 26.28 -52.64
N GLU A 124 -3.00 27.45 -52.80
CA GLU A 124 -4.32 27.74 -52.25
C GLU A 124 -5.40 26.85 -52.89
N SER A 125 -5.40 26.67 -54.22
CA SER A 125 -6.35 25.78 -54.89
C SER A 125 -6.19 24.31 -54.46
N LEU A 126 -4.95 23.83 -54.31
CA LEU A 126 -4.68 22.46 -53.83
C LEU A 126 -5.09 22.26 -52.37
N ILE A 127 -4.99 23.29 -51.53
CA ILE A 127 -5.48 23.26 -50.14
C ILE A 127 -7.01 23.21 -50.13
N GLU A 128 -7.68 24.01 -50.96
CA GLU A 128 -9.14 24.01 -51.09
C GLU A 128 -9.67 22.66 -51.59
N GLU A 129 -9.07 22.09 -52.64
CA GLU A 129 -9.40 20.76 -53.16
C GLU A 129 -9.17 19.67 -52.11
N TYR A 130 -8.08 19.74 -51.36
CA TYR A 130 -7.82 18.82 -50.26
C TYR A 130 -8.88 18.93 -49.16
N ASN A 131 -9.29 20.14 -48.80
CA ASN A 131 -10.30 20.35 -47.76
C ASN A 131 -11.69 19.84 -48.19
N LEU A 132 -12.07 20.03 -49.46
CA LEU A 132 -13.32 19.52 -50.04
C LEU A 132 -13.39 17.99 -50.07
N ASN A 133 -12.27 17.32 -50.39
CA ASN A 133 -12.23 15.86 -50.53
C ASN A 133 -12.10 15.10 -49.19
N VAL A 134 -11.85 15.81 -48.08
CA VAL A 134 -11.50 15.19 -46.79
C VAL A 134 -12.60 15.38 -45.72
N LEU A 135 -13.58 16.25 -45.95
CA LEU A 135 -14.68 16.55 -45.01
C LEU A 135 -16.02 16.00 -45.51
N PRO A 136 -16.68 15.05 -44.81
CA PRO A 136 -18.08 14.72 -45.06
C PRO A 136 -19.01 15.79 -44.46
N ASP A 137 -20.00 16.24 -45.24
CA ASP A 137 -21.01 17.26 -44.88
C ASP A 137 -21.68 17.04 -43.51
N SER A 138 -21.82 15.80 -43.04
CA SER A 138 -22.59 15.47 -41.84
C SER A 138 -21.82 15.59 -40.51
N THR A 139 -20.55 16.02 -40.52
CA THR A 139 -19.69 16.05 -39.31
C THR A 139 -19.28 17.44 -38.84
N MET A 140 -19.70 18.50 -39.54
CA MET A 140 -19.35 19.88 -39.21
C MET A 140 -19.74 20.31 -37.79
N ASP A 141 -20.78 19.70 -37.20
CA ASP A 141 -21.38 20.20 -35.95
C ASP A 141 -21.07 19.38 -34.67
N THR A 142 -20.48 18.17 -34.74
CA THR A 142 -20.39 17.26 -33.56
C THR A 142 -19.04 16.54 -33.35
N GLY A 143 -17.97 16.90 -34.06
CA GLY A 143 -16.67 16.22 -33.92
C GLY A 143 -15.51 17.11 -33.47
N THR A 144 -14.46 16.51 -32.93
CA THR A 144 -13.21 17.20 -32.60
C THR A 144 -12.30 17.25 -33.83
N LEU A 145 -11.84 18.46 -34.19
CA LEU A 145 -10.91 18.65 -35.30
C LEU A 145 -9.50 18.19 -34.89
N ILE A 146 -8.99 17.11 -35.51
CA ILE A 146 -7.63 16.61 -35.29
C ILE A 146 -6.90 16.52 -36.62
N ARG A 147 -5.86 17.35 -36.81
CA ARG A 147 -5.04 17.40 -38.05
C ARG A 147 -5.84 17.65 -39.34
N GLY A 148 -6.86 18.50 -39.27
CA GLY A 148 -7.70 18.86 -40.42
C GLY A 148 -8.78 17.83 -40.80
N LYS A 149 -9.03 16.83 -39.94
CA LYS A 149 -10.16 15.89 -40.08
C LYS A 149 -11.03 15.95 -38.83
N VAL A 150 -12.34 15.95 -38.99
CA VAL A 150 -13.30 15.92 -37.90
C VAL A 150 -13.54 14.46 -37.49
N TYR A 151 -13.25 14.11 -36.24
CA TYR A 151 -13.50 12.77 -35.69
C TYR A 151 -14.58 12.84 -34.62
N ASN A 152 -15.53 11.90 -34.64
CA ASN A 152 -16.47 11.73 -33.52
C ASN A 152 -15.72 11.11 -32.33
N THR A 153 -15.34 11.96 -31.38
CA THR A 153 -14.62 11.60 -30.15
C THR A 153 -15.56 11.57 -28.93
N GLU A 154 -16.87 11.81 -29.10
CA GLU A 154 -17.81 11.93 -27.98
C GLU A 154 -17.83 10.68 -27.08
N ARG A 155 -17.68 9.50 -27.69
CA ARG A 155 -17.66 8.19 -27.00
C ARG A 155 -16.28 7.72 -26.57
N TYR A 156 -15.24 8.53 -26.77
CA TYR A 156 -13.85 8.15 -26.55
C TYR A 156 -13.13 9.08 -25.57
N TYR A 157 -12.23 8.51 -24.77
CA TYR A 157 -11.14 9.24 -24.13
C TYR A 157 -9.86 9.02 -24.92
N SER A 158 -8.99 10.03 -25.02
CA SER A 158 -7.61 9.75 -25.40
C SER A 158 -6.98 8.86 -24.33
N CYS A 159 -6.08 7.95 -24.72
CA CYS A 159 -5.37 7.12 -23.73
C CYS A 159 -4.59 7.96 -22.71
N GLY A 160 -4.21 9.19 -23.07
CA GLY A 160 -3.59 10.15 -22.15
C GLY A 160 -4.56 10.66 -21.08
N GLU A 161 -5.80 10.98 -21.47
CA GLU A 161 -6.88 11.39 -20.56
C GLU A 161 -7.33 10.22 -19.69
N ALA A 162 -7.60 9.05 -20.25
CA ALA A 162 -8.01 7.87 -19.50
C ALA A 162 -6.98 7.50 -18.41
N ARG A 163 -5.69 7.57 -18.76
CA ARG A 163 -4.60 7.38 -17.79
C ARG A 163 -4.62 8.42 -16.66
N LYS A 164 -4.87 9.70 -16.99
CA LYS A 164 -4.97 10.78 -15.98
C LYS A 164 -6.21 10.61 -15.11
N LEU A 165 -7.34 10.21 -15.71
CA LEU A 165 -8.61 9.98 -15.03
C LEU A 165 -8.48 8.89 -13.95
N LEU A 166 -7.82 7.79 -14.30
CA LEU A 166 -7.54 6.69 -13.37
C LEU A 166 -6.30 6.93 -12.49
N ASN A 167 -5.62 8.07 -12.68
CA ASN A 167 -4.42 8.49 -11.95
C ASN A 167 -3.28 7.45 -11.97
N LEU A 168 -3.03 6.87 -13.14
CA LEU A 168 -2.03 5.81 -13.34
C LEU A 168 -0.73 6.34 -13.97
N THR A 169 0.39 5.71 -13.59
CA THR A 169 1.64 5.88 -14.33
C THR A 169 1.56 5.22 -15.70
N LYS A 170 2.44 5.63 -16.64
CA LYS A 170 2.48 5.03 -17.98
C LYS A 170 2.71 3.51 -17.95
N GLY A 171 3.55 3.03 -17.01
CA GLY A 171 3.80 1.61 -16.83
C GLY A 171 2.57 0.84 -16.33
N GLN A 172 1.89 1.36 -15.31
CA GLN A 172 0.66 0.75 -14.77
C GLN A 172 -0.46 0.74 -15.81
N TRP A 173 -0.62 1.81 -16.59
CA TRP A 173 -1.60 1.87 -17.67
C TRP A 173 -1.41 0.75 -18.71
N ASN A 174 -0.16 0.48 -19.10
CA ASN A 174 0.13 -0.59 -20.05
C ASN A 174 -0.16 -1.99 -19.49
N ILE A 175 0.00 -2.19 -18.18
CA ILE A 175 -0.36 -3.45 -17.51
C ILE A 175 -1.88 -3.58 -17.45
N LEU A 176 -2.57 -2.54 -16.97
CA LEU A 176 -4.03 -2.53 -16.86
C LEU A 176 -4.71 -2.78 -18.21
N ARG A 177 -4.19 -2.15 -19.28
CA ARG A 177 -4.68 -2.38 -20.65
C ARG A 177 -4.66 -3.86 -21.07
N LYS A 178 -3.65 -4.61 -20.63
CA LYS A 178 -3.54 -6.04 -20.92
C LYS A 178 -4.42 -6.88 -20.02
N GLU A 179 -4.54 -6.51 -18.73
CA GLU A 179 -5.39 -7.21 -17.76
C GLU A 179 -6.87 -7.11 -18.13
N GLU A 180 -7.32 -5.91 -18.54
CA GLU A 180 -8.73 -5.59 -18.81
C GLU A 180 -9.07 -5.61 -20.32
N ASN A 181 -8.15 -6.08 -21.17
CA ASN A 181 -8.33 -6.15 -22.63
C ASN A 181 -8.84 -4.85 -23.29
N ILE A 182 -8.33 -3.69 -22.86
CA ILE A 182 -8.76 -2.39 -23.37
C ILE A 182 -8.28 -2.19 -24.80
N THR A 183 -9.22 -2.16 -25.74
CA THR A 183 -8.98 -1.88 -27.16
C THR A 183 -8.72 -0.39 -27.38
N ASP A 184 -7.75 -0.08 -28.26
CA ASP A 184 -7.46 1.29 -28.68
C ASP A 184 -7.67 1.48 -30.18
N THR A 185 -8.30 2.61 -30.54
CA THR A 185 -8.49 3.06 -31.92
C THR A 185 -7.62 4.29 -32.15
N ILE A 186 -7.01 4.39 -33.34
CA ILE A 186 -6.18 5.54 -33.70
C ILE A 186 -7.06 6.55 -34.44
N LEU A 187 -7.31 7.71 -33.80
CA LEU A 187 -8.03 8.84 -34.40
C LEU A 187 -7.06 10.03 -34.49
N GLY A 188 -6.84 10.55 -35.70
CA GLY A 188 -5.95 11.69 -35.92
C GLY A 188 -4.49 11.48 -35.49
N GLY A 189 -4.03 10.22 -35.39
CA GLY A 189 -2.69 9.86 -34.91
C GLY A 189 -2.54 9.78 -33.39
N ILE A 190 -3.63 9.91 -32.64
CA ILE A 190 -3.68 9.74 -31.18
C ILE A 190 -4.49 8.47 -30.87
N ARG A 191 -4.02 7.69 -29.90
CA ARG A 191 -4.71 6.49 -29.43
C ARG A 191 -5.86 6.88 -28.50
N HIS A 192 -7.04 6.35 -28.77
CA HIS A 192 -8.26 6.57 -28.03
C HIS A 192 -8.84 5.25 -27.54
N CYS A 193 -9.51 5.27 -26.40
CA CYS A 193 -10.24 4.14 -25.82
C CYS A 193 -11.69 4.56 -25.53
N LEU A 194 -12.62 3.61 -25.54
CA LEU A 194 -14.02 3.86 -25.25
C LEU A 194 -14.19 4.42 -23.83
N LYS A 195 -15.11 5.37 -23.63
CA LYS A 195 -15.38 5.97 -22.30
C LYS A 195 -15.96 4.96 -21.32
N GLU A 196 -16.95 4.20 -21.76
CA GLU A 196 -17.71 3.27 -20.91
C GLU A 196 -16.83 2.30 -20.10
N PRO A 197 -15.86 1.55 -20.69
CA PRO A 197 -14.95 0.71 -19.91
C PRO A 197 -14.10 1.49 -18.90
N ILE A 198 -13.68 2.71 -19.24
CA ILE A 198 -12.86 3.55 -18.36
C ILE A 198 -13.68 4.07 -17.17
N ASP A 199 -14.93 4.43 -17.41
CA ASP A 199 -15.85 4.86 -16.36
C ASP A 199 -16.21 3.69 -15.42
N GLN A 200 -16.37 2.48 -15.96
CA GLN A 200 -16.53 1.26 -15.15
C GLN A 200 -15.30 0.99 -14.28
N LEU A 201 -14.09 1.13 -14.81
CA LEU A 201 -12.85 0.99 -14.04
C LEU A 201 -12.75 2.06 -12.94
N ARG A 202 -13.23 3.28 -13.20
CA ARG A 202 -13.29 4.34 -12.19
C ARG A 202 -14.29 4.02 -11.08
N ALA A 203 -15.46 3.49 -11.42
CA ALA A 203 -16.43 3.01 -10.43
C ALA A 203 -15.84 1.85 -9.61
N GLN A 204 -15.08 0.95 -10.25
CA GLN A 204 -14.38 -0.13 -9.56
C GLN A 204 -13.32 0.38 -8.59
N GLN A 205 -12.58 1.46 -8.91
CA GLN A 205 -11.66 2.10 -7.96
C GLN A 205 -12.39 2.57 -6.70
N GLN A 206 -13.56 3.20 -6.86
CA GLN A 206 -14.36 3.66 -5.72
C GLN A 206 -14.88 2.50 -4.87
N LYS A 207 -15.38 1.43 -5.51
CA LYS A 207 -15.82 0.21 -4.83
C LYS A 207 -14.69 -0.42 -4.03
N LEU A 208 -13.52 -0.60 -4.64
CA LEU A 208 -12.37 -1.18 -3.94
C LEU A 208 -11.87 -0.29 -2.80
N LYS A 209 -11.91 1.05 -2.95
CA LYS A 209 -11.58 1.99 -1.86
C LYS A 209 -12.56 1.88 -0.69
N ALA A 210 -13.83 1.59 -0.97
CA ALA A 210 -14.83 1.38 0.06
C ALA A 210 -14.60 0.06 0.82
N GLU A 211 -14.23 -1.01 0.11
CA GLU A 211 -14.15 -2.37 0.66
C GLU A 211 -12.79 -2.77 1.24
N TYR A 212 -11.69 -2.08 0.90
CA TYR A 212 -10.34 -2.46 1.32
C TYR A 212 -9.53 -1.32 1.94
N TYR A 213 -8.61 -1.70 2.84
CA TYR A 213 -7.52 -0.87 3.38
C TYR A 213 -6.17 -1.22 2.73
N ILE A 214 -5.24 -0.27 2.77
CA ILE A 214 -3.80 -0.51 2.50
C ILE A 214 -3.04 -0.85 3.78
N SER A 215 -1.83 -1.39 3.64
CA SER A 215 -1.02 -1.82 4.81
C SER A 215 -0.79 -0.71 5.83
N ASP A 216 -0.58 0.54 5.38
CA ASP A 216 -0.30 1.66 6.27
C ASP A 216 -1.52 2.00 7.14
N GLU A 217 -2.71 2.01 6.53
CA GLU A 217 -3.98 2.25 7.24
C GLU A 217 -4.25 1.16 8.27
N VAL A 218 -3.95 -0.11 7.94
CA VAL A 218 -4.08 -1.23 8.88
C VAL A 218 -3.10 -1.10 10.06
N GLN A 219 -1.87 -0.63 9.81
CA GLN A 219 -0.88 -0.42 10.87
C GLN A 219 -1.30 0.68 11.83
N GLU A 220 -1.80 1.79 11.28
CA GLU A 220 -2.31 2.93 12.05
C GLU A 220 -3.49 2.52 12.93
N LEU A 221 -4.50 1.85 12.36
CA LEU A 221 -5.68 1.38 13.09
C LEU A 221 -5.35 0.40 14.21
N LEU A 222 -4.32 -0.42 14.05
CA LEU A 222 -3.91 -1.41 15.06
C LEU A 222 -2.81 -0.89 16.01
N GLY A 223 -2.36 0.35 15.87
CA GLY A 223 -1.28 0.92 16.67
C GLY A 223 0.06 0.17 16.53
N LEU A 224 0.30 -0.48 15.38
CA LEU A 224 1.48 -1.31 15.16
C LEU A 224 2.60 -0.52 14.49
N GLN A 225 3.82 -0.58 15.03
CA GLN A 225 5.01 -0.02 14.38
C GLN A 225 5.42 -0.79 13.11
N TYR A 226 4.93 -2.02 12.93
CA TYR A 226 5.26 -2.91 11.81
C TYR A 226 4.00 -3.65 11.30
N HIS A 227 4.12 -4.44 10.24
CA HIS A 227 2.96 -5.18 9.68
C HIS A 227 2.30 -6.09 10.71
N SER A 228 0.97 -6.16 10.64
CA SER A 228 0.18 -7.08 11.45
C SER A 228 0.60 -8.53 11.20
N SER A 229 0.98 -9.21 12.28
CA SER A 229 1.24 -10.65 12.29
C SER A 229 -0.03 -11.47 12.55
N HIS A 230 -1.20 -10.82 12.57
CA HIS A 230 -2.46 -11.48 12.84
C HIS A 230 -2.82 -12.41 11.68
N SER A 231 -2.96 -13.71 11.96
CA SER A 231 -3.21 -14.76 10.94
C SER A 231 -4.43 -14.44 10.08
N LYS A 232 -5.57 -14.08 10.68
CA LYS A 232 -6.79 -13.65 9.96
C LYS A 232 -6.52 -12.58 8.88
N ILE A 233 -5.67 -11.58 9.17
CA ILE A 233 -5.33 -10.50 8.22
C ILE A 233 -4.41 -11.01 7.12
N ILE A 234 -3.43 -11.85 7.48
CA ILE A 234 -2.48 -12.45 6.54
C ILE A 234 -3.19 -13.37 5.55
N ASP A 235 -4.13 -14.18 6.02
CA ASP A 235 -4.84 -15.18 5.22
C ASP A 235 -5.86 -14.54 4.28
N ALA A 236 -6.46 -13.42 4.70
CA ALA A 236 -7.49 -12.73 3.92
C ALA A 236 -6.95 -11.66 2.95
N ARG A 237 -5.64 -11.34 3.01
CA ARG A 237 -5.06 -10.31 2.14
C ARG A 237 -5.12 -10.73 0.67
N LYS A 238 -5.37 -9.77 -0.21
CA LYS A 238 -5.38 -10.00 -1.66
C LYS A 238 -4.26 -9.23 -2.33
N LYS A 239 -3.69 -9.79 -3.39
CA LYS A 239 -2.72 -9.09 -4.23
C LYS A 239 -3.41 -7.87 -4.87
N VAL A 240 -2.76 -6.72 -4.85
CA VAL A 240 -3.37 -5.48 -5.32
C VAL A 240 -3.64 -5.52 -6.83
N PRO A 241 -4.89 -5.28 -7.29
CA PRO A 241 -5.20 -5.11 -8.70
C PRO A 241 -4.52 -3.85 -9.27
N THR A 242 -4.19 -3.82 -10.56
CA THR A 242 -3.53 -2.65 -11.17
C THR A 242 -4.43 -1.40 -11.13
N VAL A 243 -5.74 -1.58 -11.30
CA VAL A 243 -6.73 -0.50 -11.21
C VAL A 243 -6.71 0.19 -9.84
N PHE A 244 -6.47 -0.55 -8.75
CA PHE A 244 -6.41 0.00 -7.38
C PHE A 244 -5.21 0.92 -7.16
N ARG A 245 -4.10 0.70 -7.88
CA ARG A 245 -2.86 1.49 -7.71
C ARG A 245 -3.04 2.96 -8.04
N GLY A 246 -4.04 3.30 -8.86
CA GLY A 246 -4.37 4.68 -9.19
C GLY A 246 -4.94 5.49 -8.02
N ILE A 247 -5.47 4.82 -6.99
CA ILE A 247 -5.97 5.49 -5.78
C ILE A 247 -4.79 6.06 -4.95
N TYR A 248 -3.65 5.38 -4.96
CA TYR A 248 -2.45 5.73 -4.20
C TYR A 248 -1.20 5.72 -5.10
N PRO A 249 -1.08 6.66 -6.07
CA PRO A 249 -0.07 6.60 -7.14
C PRO A 249 1.37 6.69 -6.66
N GLN A 250 1.60 7.30 -5.49
CA GLN A 250 2.93 7.50 -4.91
C GLN A 250 3.36 6.34 -4.00
N LYS A 251 2.45 5.43 -3.64
CA LYS A 251 2.73 4.33 -2.71
C LYS A 251 3.00 3.02 -3.46
N ARG A 252 4.01 2.29 -3.02
CA ARG A 252 4.23 0.91 -3.48
C ARG A 252 3.39 -0.04 -2.64
N ILE A 253 2.24 -0.41 -3.19
CA ILE A 253 1.30 -1.34 -2.55
C ILE A 253 1.47 -2.72 -3.19
N GLU A 254 1.57 -3.75 -2.36
CA GLU A 254 1.63 -5.15 -2.80
C GLU A 254 0.31 -5.89 -2.52
N TYR A 255 -0.27 -5.64 -1.34
CA TYR A 255 -1.50 -6.27 -0.87
C TYR A 255 -2.52 -5.24 -0.39
N ILE A 256 -3.78 -5.62 -0.49
CA ILE A 256 -4.93 -4.92 0.07
C ILE A 256 -5.66 -5.83 1.06
N TYR A 257 -6.29 -5.23 2.06
CA TYR A 257 -6.87 -5.94 3.20
C TYR A 257 -8.36 -5.63 3.31
N PRO A 258 -9.26 -6.64 3.39
CA PRO A 258 -10.70 -6.40 3.51
C PRO A 258 -11.03 -5.58 4.77
N LYS A 259 -11.78 -4.49 4.63
CA LYS A 259 -12.16 -3.65 5.77
C LYS A 259 -12.98 -4.40 6.80
N SER A 260 -13.86 -5.30 6.37
CA SER A 260 -14.69 -6.11 7.27
C SER A 260 -13.86 -6.87 8.30
N ILE A 261 -12.79 -7.52 7.85
CA ILE A 261 -11.91 -8.32 8.72
C ILE A 261 -11.02 -7.43 9.59
N VAL A 262 -10.50 -6.34 9.04
CA VAL A 262 -9.67 -5.40 9.81
C VAL A 262 -10.51 -4.74 10.92
N ASN A 263 -11.71 -4.28 10.59
CA ASN A 263 -12.63 -3.64 11.54
C ASN A 263 -13.12 -4.62 12.61
N GLU A 264 -13.39 -5.89 12.26
CA GLU A 264 -13.68 -6.93 13.24
C GLU A 264 -12.56 -7.05 14.28
N ILE A 265 -11.30 -7.03 13.85
CA ILE A 265 -10.14 -7.16 14.74
C ILE A 265 -9.92 -5.89 15.57
N VAL A 266 -10.12 -4.71 14.98
CA VAL A 266 -10.06 -3.43 15.71
C VAL A 266 -11.12 -3.43 16.81
N GLN A 267 -12.37 -3.77 16.47
CA GLN A 267 -13.47 -3.87 17.43
C GLN A 267 -13.16 -4.93 18.51
N GLU A 268 -12.63 -6.10 18.16
CA GLU A 268 -12.19 -7.10 19.15
C GLU A 268 -11.14 -6.55 20.12
N ASN A 269 -10.19 -5.73 19.64
CA ASN A 269 -9.14 -5.15 20.48
C ASN A 269 -9.68 -4.06 21.41
N GLU A 270 -10.51 -3.16 20.90
CA GLU A 270 -11.19 -2.13 21.69
C GLU A 270 -12.04 -2.77 22.80
N LEU A 271 -12.80 -3.82 22.46
CA LEU A 271 -13.60 -4.56 23.42
C LEU A 271 -12.75 -5.31 24.45
N LYS A 272 -11.58 -5.85 24.07
CA LYS A 272 -10.64 -6.47 25.03
C LYS A 272 -10.15 -5.43 26.04
N GLU A 273 -9.79 -4.24 25.58
CA GLU A 273 -9.34 -3.13 26.44
C GLU A 273 -10.44 -2.65 27.39
N ALA A 274 -11.67 -2.51 26.89
CA ALA A 274 -12.83 -2.16 27.71
C ALA A 274 -13.10 -3.23 28.79
N VAL A 275 -13.08 -4.52 28.42
CA VAL A 275 -13.29 -5.64 29.36
C VAL A 275 -12.20 -5.71 30.43
N THR A 276 -10.95 -5.34 30.11
CA THR A 276 -9.89 -5.27 31.12
C THR A 276 -10.08 -4.13 32.12
N THR A 277 -10.78 -3.07 31.73
CA THR A 277 -11.05 -1.89 32.56
C THR A 277 -12.24 -2.12 33.50
N ILE A 278 -13.20 -2.95 33.11
CA ILE A 278 -14.40 -3.24 33.91
C ILE A 278 -14.08 -4.28 34.99
N SER A 279 -14.21 -3.88 36.26
CA SER A 279 -13.95 -4.73 37.43
C SER A 279 -14.85 -5.95 37.50
N ASP A 280 -16.17 -5.76 37.32
CA ASP A 280 -17.14 -6.85 37.41
C ASP A 280 -17.26 -7.66 36.11
N ASN A 281 -17.30 -8.99 36.24
CA ASN A 281 -17.33 -9.89 35.08
C ASN A 281 -18.69 -9.89 34.35
N ILE A 282 -19.77 -9.66 35.09
CA ILE A 282 -21.13 -9.64 34.53
C ILE A 282 -21.34 -8.33 33.76
N ASP A 283 -20.94 -7.20 34.34
CA ASP A 283 -21.00 -5.91 33.65
C ASP A 283 -20.17 -5.90 32.37
N ALA A 284 -18.97 -6.49 32.41
CA ALA A 284 -18.12 -6.65 31.23
C ALA A 284 -18.77 -7.53 30.16
N TYR A 285 -19.47 -8.60 30.56
CA TYR A 285 -20.23 -9.45 29.65
C TYR A 285 -21.44 -8.72 29.03
N GLU A 286 -22.21 -7.98 29.82
CA GLU A 286 -23.34 -7.19 29.34
C GLU A 286 -22.90 -6.04 28.42
N TYR A 287 -21.72 -5.47 28.66
CA TYR A 287 -21.09 -4.50 27.76
C TYR A 287 -20.76 -5.15 26.41
N VAL A 288 -20.11 -6.32 26.40
CA VAL A 288 -19.78 -7.05 25.17
C VAL A 288 -21.04 -7.44 24.39
N LEU A 289 -22.11 -7.89 25.06
CA LEU A 289 -23.38 -8.18 24.39
C LEU A 289 -23.94 -6.95 23.67
N ARG A 290 -23.98 -5.80 24.35
CA ARG A 290 -24.46 -4.53 23.77
C ARG A 290 -23.62 -4.10 22.58
N SER A 291 -22.29 -4.17 22.69
CA SER A 291 -21.38 -3.78 21.62
C SER A 291 -21.42 -4.72 20.41
N LEU A 292 -21.81 -5.98 20.61
CA LEU A 292 -22.02 -6.96 19.53
C LEU A 292 -23.47 -7.02 19.05
N GLU A 293 -24.34 -6.12 19.56
CA GLU A 293 -25.77 -6.07 19.24
C GLU A 293 -26.53 -7.38 19.51
N ILE A 294 -26.04 -8.18 20.47
CA ILE A 294 -26.66 -9.46 20.85
C ILE A 294 -27.77 -9.19 21.86
N ASN A 295 -29.01 -9.24 21.40
CA ASN A 295 -30.19 -8.92 22.20
C ASN A 295 -31.10 -10.14 22.40
N PHE A 296 -31.59 -10.34 23.63
CA PHE A 296 -32.63 -11.33 23.88
C PHE A 296 -33.97 -10.82 23.36
N HIS A 297 -34.36 -11.24 22.15
CA HIS A 297 -35.63 -10.83 21.54
C HIS A 297 -36.86 -11.20 22.40
N ASN A 298 -36.80 -12.34 23.10
CA ASN A 298 -37.81 -12.79 24.05
C ASN A 298 -37.15 -13.07 25.42
N SER A 299 -36.81 -12.02 26.17
CA SER A 299 -36.14 -12.11 27.47
C SER A 299 -36.91 -12.90 28.52
N ASP A 300 -38.22 -13.05 28.36
CA ASP A 300 -39.11 -13.68 29.33
C ASP A 300 -39.23 -15.20 29.15
N LEU A 301 -38.66 -15.76 28.07
CA LEU A 301 -38.62 -17.20 27.87
C LEU A 301 -37.84 -17.88 29.00
N PHE A 302 -38.37 -18.99 29.50
CA PHE A 302 -37.78 -19.74 30.61
C PHE A 302 -36.33 -20.12 30.30
N THR A 303 -36.05 -20.58 29.08
CA THR A 303 -34.72 -21.02 28.65
C THR A 303 -33.73 -19.85 28.59
N CYS A 304 -34.16 -18.68 28.12
CA CYS A 304 -33.33 -17.46 28.09
C CYS A 304 -32.97 -16.99 29.51
N LEU A 305 -33.94 -16.98 30.42
CA LEU A 305 -33.72 -16.63 31.83
C LEU A 305 -32.75 -17.61 32.50
N GLU A 306 -32.91 -18.90 32.23
CA GLU A 306 -32.01 -19.92 32.80
C GLU A 306 -30.61 -19.88 32.18
N TRP A 307 -30.47 -19.53 30.89
CA TRP A 307 -29.18 -19.27 30.27
C TRP A 307 -28.49 -18.07 30.92
N LYS A 308 -29.19 -16.94 31.09
CA LYS A 308 -28.63 -15.75 31.75
C LYS A 308 -28.15 -16.07 33.17
N LYS A 309 -28.96 -16.79 33.96
CA LYS A 309 -28.57 -17.25 35.31
C LYS A 309 -27.37 -18.20 35.28
N PHE A 310 -27.29 -19.08 34.28
CA PHE A 310 -26.16 -19.99 34.10
C PHE A 310 -24.87 -19.23 33.83
N VAL A 311 -24.88 -18.30 32.86
CA VAL A 311 -23.71 -17.47 32.52
C VAL A 311 -23.29 -16.62 33.72
N HIS A 312 -24.23 -15.94 34.39
CA HIS A 312 -23.92 -15.11 35.57
C HIS A 312 -23.27 -15.93 36.69
N ARG A 313 -23.74 -17.16 36.93
CA ARG A 313 -23.15 -18.06 37.94
C ARG A 313 -21.72 -18.42 37.57
N VAL A 314 -21.47 -18.76 36.30
CA VAL A 314 -20.12 -19.09 35.84
C VAL A 314 -19.20 -17.88 35.97
N LEU A 315 -19.63 -16.70 35.51
CA LEU A 315 -18.81 -15.48 35.55
C LEU A 315 -18.54 -14.99 36.97
N ARG A 316 -19.49 -15.14 37.90
CA ARG A 316 -19.33 -14.79 39.31
C ARG A 316 -18.35 -15.71 40.02
N ASN A 317 -18.37 -17.00 39.69
CA ASN A 317 -17.48 -17.99 40.29
C ASN A 317 -16.12 -18.08 39.57
N ASN A 318 -15.91 -17.28 38.52
CA ASN A 318 -14.69 -17.31 37.75
C ASN A 318 -13.57 -16.53 38.45
N SER A 319 -12.57 -17.25 38.96
CA SER A 319 -11.34 -16.70 39.57
C SER A 319 -10.17 -16.61 38.58
N GLU A 320 -10.43 -16.66 37.27
CA GLU A 320 -9.42 -16.51 36.23
C GLU A 320 -8.67 -15.17 36.32
N SER A 321 -7.39 -15.19 35.90
CA SER A 321 -6.60 -13.97 35.84
C SER A 321 -7.18 -12.99 34.80
N ILE A 322 -6.89 -11.70 34.98
CA ILE A 322 -7.30 -10.59 34.10
C ILE A 322 -7.01 -10.90 32.61
N GLU A 323 -5.88 -11.57 32.34
CA GLU A 323 -5.46 -11.99 30.98
C GLU A 323 -6.33 -13.06 30.34
N THR A 324 -6.99 -13.92 31.13
CA THR A 324 -7.88 -14.98 30.64
C THR A 324 -9.35 -14.60 30.74
N LYS A 325 -9.68 -13.64 31.60
CA LYS A 325 -11.03 -13.10 31.82
C LYS A 325 -11.71 -12.70 30.52
N HIS A 326 -11.02 -11.95 29.65
CA HIS A 326 -11.61 -11.52 28.37
C HIS A 326 -11.99 -12.70 27.48
N TYR A 327 -11.10 -13.69 27.28
CA TYR A 327 -11.40 -14.86 26.46
C TYR A 327 -12.64 -15.61 26.94
N THR A 328 -12.83 -15.71 28.25
CA THR A 328 -14.01 -16.37 28.83
C THR A 328 -15.27 -15.53 28.60
N ILE A 329 -15.23 -14.23 28.86
CA ILE A 329 -16.36 -13.32 28.62
C ILE A 329 -16.80 -13.35 27.15
N PHE A 330 -15.86 -13.17 26.21
CA PHE A 330 -16.16 -13.21 24.78
C PHE A 330 -16.72 -14.56 24.34
N ARG A 331 -16.19 -15.66 24.89
CA ARG A 331 -16.68 -17.01 24.60
C ARG A 331 -18.13 -17.18 25.03
N TYR A 332 -18.47 -16.75 26.25
CA TYR A 332 -19.84 -16.79 26.72
C TYR A 332 -20.75 -15.85 25.93
N ALA A 333 -20.30 -14.64 25.56
CA ALA A 333 -21.06 -13.72 24.72
C ALA A 333 -21.38 -14.31 23.34
N LYS A 334 -20.40 -14.95 22.68
CA LYS A 334 -20.64 -15.65 21.40
C LYS A 334 -21.56 -16.85 21.56
N CYS A 335 -21.42 -17.62 22.64
CA CYS A 335 -22.35 -18.71 22.95
C CYS A 335 -23.77 -18.19 23.17
N THR A 336 -23.93 -17.01 23.79
CA THR A 336 -25.23 -16.37 23.99
C THR A 336 -25.90 -16.01 22.67
N GLY A 337 -25.16 -15.45 21.69
CA GLY A 337 -25.69 -15.22 20.34
C GLY A 337 -26.24 -16.50 19.72
N ILE A 338 -25.46 -17.60 19.76
CA ILE A 338 -25.89 -18.90 19.23
C ILE A 338 -27.12 -19.44 19.97
N ILE A 339 -27.21 -19.27 21.29
CA ILE A 339 -28.38 -19.70 22.07
C ILE A 339 -29.62 -18.87 21.73
N ILE A 340 -29.48 -17.56 21.50
CA ILE A 340 -30.59 -16.71 21.08
C ILE A 340 -31.13 -17.15 19.72
N ASP A 341 -30.24 -17.38 18.75
CA ASP A 341 -30.62 -17.87 17.42
C ASP A 341 -31.29 -19.26 17.50
N PHE A 342 -30.74 -20.15 18.33
CA PHE A 342 -31.29 -21.48 18.56
C PHE A 342 -32.70 -21.46 19.17
N LEU A 343 -33.00 -20.47 20.02
CA LEU A 343 -34.29 -20.31 20.69
C LEU A 343 -35.28 -19.43 19.92
N ALA A 344 -34.96 -19.03 18.68
CA ALA A 344 -35.82 -18.15 17.88
C ALA A 344 -37.21 -18.75 17.64
N GLU A 345 -37.30 -20.07 17.46
CA GLU A 345 -38.56 -20.75 17.11
C GLU A 345 -39.29 -21.37 18.30
N LYS A 346 -38.56 -21.99 19.25
CA LYS A 346 -39.14 -22.80 20.35
C LYS A 346 -38.26 -22.78 21.59
N GLU A 347 -38.83 -23.16 22.74
CA GLU A 347 -38.04 -23.39 23.95
C GLU A 347 -37.34 -24.77 23.93
N ILE A 348 -36.22 -24.90 24.63
CA ILE A 348 -35.40 -26.12 24.56
C ILE A 348 -36.13 -27.39 24.99
N TYR A 349 -37.09 -27.29 25.93
CA TYR A 349 -37.87 -28.44 26.40
C TYR A 349 -38.92 -28.91 25.38
N GLU A 350 -39.21 -28.10 24.36
CA GLU A 350 -40.11 -28.42 23.25
C GLU A 350 -39.37 -29.03 22.05
N MET A 351 -38.04 -29.14 22.15
CA MET A 351 -37.20 -29.66 21.07
C MET A 351 -36.87 -31.14 21.30
N THR A 352 -36.65 -31.85 20.20
CA THR A 352 -36.16 -33.25 20.25
C THR A 352 -34.64 -33.28 20.40
N SER A 353 -34.10 -34.37 20.94
CA SER A 353 -32.64 -34.55 21.04
C SER A 353 -31.92 -34.41 19.69
N ASN A 354 -32.56 -34.85 18.59
CA ASN A 354 -31.98 -34.74 17.25
C ASN A 354 -31.87 -33.28 16.80
N HIS A 355 -32.89 -32.47 17.04
CA HIS A 355 -32.84 -31.04 16.70
C HIS A 355 -31.74 -30.33 17.49
N ILE A 356 -31.62 -30.62 18.80
CA ILE A 356 -30.56 -30.07 19.65
C ILE A 356 -29.17 -30.46 19.10
N ASN A 357 -28.97 -31.73 18.73
CA ASN A 357 -27.70 -32.21 18.19
C ASN A 357 -27.35 -31.56 16.85
N LEU A 358 -28.32 -31.47 15.92
CA LEU A 358 -28.11 -30.87 14.61
C LEU A 358 -27.76 -29.38 14.71
N THR A 359 -28.36 -28.66 15.67
CA THR A 359 -28.14 -27.22 15.80
C THR A 359 -26.93 -26.87 16.66
N LEU A 360 -26.71 -27.54 17.80
CA LEU A 360 -25.68 -27.17 18.79
C LEU A 360 -24.44 -28.07 18.82
N PHE A 361 -24.51 -29.28 18.28
CA PHE A 361 -23.45 -30.30 18.36
C PHE A 361 -22.99 -30.80 16.99
N ASN A 362 -22.86 -29.87 16.03
CA ASN A 362 -22.36 -30.13 14.68
C ASN A 362 -20.90 -29.64 14.49
N GLU A 363 -20.33 -29.90 13.32
CA GLU A 363 -18.93 -29.55 13.00
C GLU A 363 -18.70 -28.04 12.83
N ASN A 364 -19.75 -27.26 12.53
CA ASN A 364 -19.64 -25.81 12.35
C ASN A 364 -19.47 -25.07 13.67
N ILE A 365 -19.86 -25.69 14.80
CA ILE A 365 -19.73 -25.10 16.13
C ILE A 365 -18.41 -25.55 16.78
N PRO A 366 -17.56 -24.62 17.24
CA PRO A 366 -16.31 -24.97 17.91
C PRO A 366 -16.52 -25.91 19.10
N PHE A 367 -15.65 -26.92 19.23
CA PHE A 367 -15.73 -27.94 20.28
C PHE A 367 -15.81 -27.37 21.71
N LEU A 368 -15.10 -26.25 21.97
CA LEU A 368 -15.17 -25.55 23.26
C LEU A 368 -16.56 -24.99 23.56
N TYR A 369 -17.32 -24.60 22.55
CA TYR A 369 -18.67 -24.04 22.71
C TYR A 369 -19.67 -25.18 22.94
N GLN A 370 -19.51 -26.29 22.22
CA GLN A 370 -20.29 -27.51 22.45
C GLN A 370 -20.21 -27.97 23.92
N LYS A 371 -19.02 -27.91 24.54
CA LYS A 371 -18.84 -28.21 25.97
C LYS A 371 -19.65 -27.30 26.91
N ILE A 372 -19.74 -26.02 26.57
CA ILE A 372 -20.54 -25.04 27.31
C ILE A 372 -22.03 -25.36 27.14
N PHE A 373 -22.48 -25.60 25.91
CA PHE A 373 -23.86 -25.96 25.62
C PHE A 373 -24.27 -27.25 26.34
N TYR A 374 -23.44 -28.28 26.32
CA TYR A 374 -23.71 -29.52 27.05
C TYR A 374 -23.85 -29.27 28.55
N SER A 375 -22.95 -28.48 29.15
CA SER A 375 -23.04 -28.13 30.58
C SER A 375 -24.32 -27.37 30.91
N PHE A 376 -24.75 -26.46 30.03
CA PHE A 376 -26.01 -25.74 30.19
C PHE A 376 -27.22 -26.66 30.05
N ILE A 377 -27.26 -27.51 29.02
CA ILE A 377 -28.34 -28.48 28.77
C ILE A 377 -28.48 -29.43 29.94
N ASN A 378 -27.36 -29.92 30.50
CA ASN A 378 -27.40 -30.74 31.71
C ASN A 378 -27.99 -29.96 32.90
N SER A 379 -27.57 -28.69 33.10
CA SER A 379 -28.11 -27.84 34.17
C SER A 379 -29.61 -27.56 34.00
N ILE A 380 -30.11 -27.36 32.78
CA ILE A 380 -31.53 -27.09 32.56
C ILE A 380 -32.37 -28.36 32.65
N TYR A 381 -31.84 -29.49 32.20
CA TYR A 381 -32.50 -30.80 32.30
C TYR A 381 -32.83 -31.14 33.76
N ASN A 382 -31.88 -30.93 34.67
CA ASN A 382 -32.10 -31.15 36.11
C ASN A 382 -33.19 -30.21 36.67
N LYS A 383 -33.19 -28.93 36.28
CA LYS A 383 -34.23 -27.97 36.70
C LYS A 383 -35.62 -28.30 36.16
N LEU A 384 -35.71 -28.84 34.94
CA LEU A 384 -36.98 -29.28 34.37
C LEU A 384 -37.55 -30.49 35.14
N ILE A 385 -36.68 -31.39 35.62
CA ILE A 385 -37.08 -32.49 36.52
C ILE A 385 -37.60 -31.93 37.84
N GLU A 386 -36.86 -31.04 38.49
CA GLU A 386 -37.25 -30.41 39.76
C GLU A 386 -38.61 -29.70 39.66
N LYS A 387 -38.87 -29.02 38.53
CA LYS A 387 -40.14 -28.32 38.27
C LYS A 387 -41.24 -29.19 37.68
N ASN A 388 -41.00 -30.50 37.53
CA ASN A 388 -41.93 -31.47 36.95
C ASN A 388 -42.47 -31.05 35.56
N LYS A 389 -41.66 -30.35 34.76
CA LYS A 389 -42.05 -29.92 33.41
C LYS A 389 -41.83 -31.07 32.42
N LYS A 390 -42.80 -31.27 31.51
CA LYS A 390 -42.64 -32.20 30.38
C LYS A 390 -41.55 -31.69 29.45
N LYS A 391 -40.68 -32.61 29.03
CA LYS A 391 -39.53 -32.37 28.14
C LYS A 391 -39.56 -33.38 26.99
N LEU A 392 -39.31 -32.91 25.78
CA LEU A 392 -39.29 -33.76 24.58
C LEU A 392 -37.93 -34.40 24.33
N PHE A 393 -36.83 -33.76 24.76
CA PHE A 393 -35.49 -34.32 24.62
C PHE A 393 -35.11 -35.24 25.79
N LYS A 394 -34.30 -36.25 25.46
CA LYS A 394 -33.65 -37.17 26.40
C LYS A 394 -32.15 -36.86 26.44
N LEU A 395 -31.59 -36.71 27.65
CA LEU A 395 -30.20 -36.29 27.83
C LEU A 395 -29.23 -37.35 27.31
N GLU A 396 -29.57 -38.64 27.43
CA GLU A 396 -28.77 -39.78 26.97
C GLU A 396 -28.62 -39.83 25.44
N ARG A 397 -29.46 -39.08 24.72
CA ARG A 397 -29.42 -38.96 23.25
C ARG A 397 -28.75 -37.67 22.78
N ILE A 398 -28.28 -36.81 23.68
CA ILE A 398 -27.51 -35.61 23.33
C ILE A 398 -26.04 -36.01 23.17
N ILE A 399 -25.40 -35.54 22.10
CA ILE A 399 -23.98 -35.81 21.86
C ILE A 399 -23.16 -35.24 23.01
N ASN A 400 -22.41 -36.10 23.71
CA ASN A 400 -21.54 -35.69 24.80
C ASN A 400 -20.15 -35.29 24.24
N PRO A 401 -19.80 -33.99 24.22
CA PRO A 401 -18.49 -33.56 23.72
C PRO A 401 -17.34 -34.03 24.61
N TYR A 402 -17.58 -34.49 25.84
CA TYR A 402 -16.52 -35.01 26.71
C TYR A 402 -16.09 -36.45 26.41
N GLU A 403 -16.87 -37.18 25.62
CA GLU A 403 -16.59 -38.57 25.24
C GLU A 403 -15.74 -38.70 23.97
N LYS A 404 -15.45 -37.59 23.27
CA LYS A 404 -14.55 -37.61 22.12
C LYS A 404 -13.14 -38.03 22.55
N GLU A 405 -12.55 -39.00 21.85
CA GLU A 405 -11.19 -39.48 22.11
C GLU A 405 -10.20 -38.31 22.11
N VAL A 406 -9.55 -38.10 23.26
CA VAL A 406 -8.43 -37.17 23.36
C VAL A 406 -7.19 -37.93 22.95
N ILE A 407 -6.56 -37.55 21.83
CA ILE A 407 -5.24 -38.09 21.47
C ILE A 407 -4.32 -37.79 22.66
N PRO A 408 -3.80 -38.82 23.36
CA PRO A 408 -2.95 -38.61 24.50
C PRO A 408 -1.71 -37.88 24.01
N LYS A 409 -1.45 -36.69 24.58
CA LYS A 409 -0.18 -36.03 24.36
C LYS A 409 0.91 -36.89 24.98
N ASP A 410 2.00 -37.07 24.25
CA ASP A 410 3.18 -37.70 24.79
C ASP A 410 3.65 -36.92 26.02
N LYS A 411 3.75 -37.63 27.14
CA LYS A 411 4.24 -37.14 28.43
C LYS A 411 5.48 -37.93 28.87
N SER A 412 6.11 -38.66 27.94
CA SER A 412 7.36 -39.35 28.22
C SER A 412 8.38 -38.36 28.74
N ILE A 413 9.06 -38.74 29.80
CA ILE A 413 10.22 -38.02 30.30
C ILE A 413 11.37 -38.36 29.34
N TYR A 414 12.18 -37.36 28.98
CA TYR A 414 13.38 -37.60 28.18
C TYR A 414 14.30 -38.60 28.88
N ASP A 415 14.96 -39.45 28.10
CA ASP A 415 16.01 -40.29 28.65
C ASP A 415 17.17 -39.44 29.18
N TYR A 416 17.89 -39.98 30.17
CA TYR A 416 19.00 -39.28 30.81
C TYR A 416 20.07 -38.87 29.82
N GLU A 417 20.42 -39.73 28.86
CA GLU A 417 21.45 -39.42 27.85
C GLU A 417 21.01 -38.32 26.87
N ASP A 418 19.73 -38.31 26.50
CA ASP A 418 19.16 -37.23 25.68
C ASP A 418 19.16 -35.90 26.45
N TYR A 419 18.74 -35.92 27.72
CA TYR A 419 18.78 -34.74 28.58
C TYR A 419 20.22 -34.23 28.76
N LYS A 420 21.17 -35.11 29.04
CA LYS A 420 22.59 -34.77 29.22
C LYS A 420 23.20 -34.19 27.94
N SER A 421 22.85 -34.75 26.79
CA SER A 421 23.27 -34.25 25.48
C SER A 421 22.70 -32.86 25.22
N LEU A 422 21.40 -32.65 25.49
CA LEU A 422 20.75 -31.34 25.37
C LEU A 422 21.36 -30.31 26.34
N PHE A 423 21.60 -30.71 27.58
CA PHE A 423 22.20 -29.84 28.61
C PHE A 423 23.61 -29.41 28.21
N SER A 424 24.45 -30.36 27.75
CA SER A 424 25.82 -30.08 27.30
C SER A 424 25.84 -29.22 26.04
N PHE A 425 24.88 -29.42 25.14
CA PHE A 425 24.70 -28.58 23.96
C PHE A 425 24.33 -27.16 24.39
N ALA A 426 23.24 -26.98 25.13
CA ALA A 426 22.70 -25.67 25.50
C ALA A 426 23.67 -24.83 26.36
N THR A 427 24.49 -25.49 27.19
CA THR A 427 25.50 -24.81 28.03
C THR A 427 26.81 -24.52 27.31
N ASN A 428 26.99 -24.93 26.05
CA ASN A 428 28.17 -24.61 25.24
C ASN A 428 28.24 -23.11 24.93
N LEU A 429 28.85 -22.37 25.86
CA LEU A 429 28.94 -20.91 25.84
C LEU A 429 29.59 -20.38 24.55
N PRO A 430 30.77 -20.85 24.08
CA PRO A 430 31.39 -20.34 22.86
C PRO A 430 30.51 -20.47 21.62
N LEU A 431 29.83 -21.61 21.46
CA LEU A 431 28.96 -21.87 20.31
C LEU A 431 27.75 -20.92 20.30
N HIS A 432 27.05 -20.85 21.43
CA HIS A 432 25.79 -20.13 21.52
C HIS A 432 25.98 -18.62 21.61
N LYS A 433 27.01 -18.15 22.33
CA LYS A 433 27.40 -16.73 22.36
C LYS A 433 27.65 -16.20 20.95
N ARG A 434 28.49 -16.88 20.17
CA ARG A 434 28.79 -16.50 18.79
C ARG A 434 27.53 -16.44 17.91
N LYS A 435 26.70 -17.50 17.93
CA LYS A 435 25.46 -17.55 17.14
C LYS A 435 24.47 -16.44 17.54
N ALA A 436 24.32 -16.19 18.83
CA ALA A 436 23.44 -15.14 19.34
C ALA A 436 23.92 -13.76 18.89
N ILE A 437 25.20 -13.43 19.07
CA ILE A 437 25.75 -12.14 18.65
C ILE A 437 25.64 -11.95 17.14
N GLU A 438 25.98 -12.96 16.34
CA GLU A 438 25.84 -12.90 14.88
C GLU A 438 24.39 -12.63 14.43
N ASP A 439 23.40 -13.27 15.07
CA ASP A 439 21.98 -13.03 14.78
C ASP A 439 21.59 -11.59 15.18
N VAL A 440 21.96 -11.13 16.38
CA VAL A 440 21.64 -9.78 16.84
C VAL A 440 22.29 -8.69 15.97
N LYS A 441 23.57 -8.83 15.60
CA LYS A 441 24.25 -7.89 14.69
C LYS A 441 23.56 -7.81 13.33
N LYS A 442 23.12 -8.94 12.78
CA LYS A 442 22.30 -8.96 11.54
C LYS A 442 21.00 -8.18 11.70
N GLN A 443 20.33 -8.32 12.85
CA GLN A 443 19.09 -7.57 13.15
C GLN A 443 19.33 -6.06 13.25
N MET A 444 20.39 -5.64 13.94
CA MET A 444 20.74 -4.23 14.09
C MET A 444 21.07 -3.57 12.74
N ASN A 445 21.88 -4.24 11.90
CA ASN A 445 22.28 -3.72 10.58
C ASN A 445 21.10 -3.61 9.59
N GLN A 446 20.10 -4.49 9.70
CA GLN A 446 18.88 -4.40 8.89
C GLN A 446 18.03 -3.16 9.23
N THR A 447 17.99 -2.78 10.52
CA THR A 447 17.22 -1.62 11.01
C THR A 447 17.77 -0.29 10.47
N VAL A 448 19.08 -0.23 10.21
CA VAL A 448 19.75 0.92 9.59
C VAL A 448 19.45 1.03 8.09
N LEU A 449 19.42 -0.09 7.36
CA LEU A 449 19.14 -0.12 5.92
C LEU A 449 17.69 0.28 5.59
N THR A 450 16.73 0.03 6.48
CA THR A 450 15.33 0.46 6.30
C THR A 450 15.11 1.96 6.44
N LYS A 451 16.05 2.72 7.05
CA LYS A 451 15.96 4.19 7.12
C LYS A 451 16.42 4.87 5.83
N ASN A 452 17.25 4.22 5.02
CA ASN A 452 17.81 4.80 3.79
C ASN A 452 17.11 4.25 2.53
N GLY A 453 15.84 4.62 2.36
CA GLY A 453 15.17 4.92 1.07
C GLY A 453 15.11 3.91 -0.09
N SER A 454 15.80 2.75 -0.05
CA SER A 454 15.86 1.82 -1.18
C SER A 454 14.95 0.61 -0.94
N GLY A 455 13.70 0.75 -1.37
CA GLY A 455 12.60 -0.23 -1.21
C GLY A 455 12.78 -1.56 -1.96
N LYS A 456 13.78 -2.35 -1.60
CA LYS A 456 13.86 -3.81 -1.81
C LYS A 456 14.12 -4.49 -0.47
N ILE A 457 13.04 -4.79 0.24
CA ILE A 457 13.08 -5.54 1.49
C ILE A 457 13.32 -7.02 1.16
N LYS A 458 14.59 -7.47 1.12
CA LYS A 458 14.86 -8.90 1.32
C LYS A 458 14.78 -9.14 2.83
N ARG A 459 13.60 -9.55 3.32
CA ARG A 459 13.44 -10.01 4.71
C ARG A 459 14.25 -11.28 4.87
N GLN A 460 15.46 -11.17 5.43
CA GLN A 460 16.12 -12.34 5.98
C GLN A 460 15.41 -12.64 7.30
N ARG A 461 14.92 -13.87 7.47
CA ARG A 461 14.26 -14.30 8.72
C ARG A 461 15.20 -14.02 9.89
N THR A 462 14.75 -13.23 10.85
CA THR A 462 15.43 -13.01 12.12
C THR A 462 14.99 -14.13 13.05
N PHE A 463 15.94 -14.88 13.61
CA PHE A 463 15.63 -16.10 14.36
C PHE A 463 15.46 -15.84 15.87
N ASN A 464 15.78 -14.64 16.36
CA ASN A 464 15.78 -14.29 17.78
C ASN A 464 16.48 -15.37 18.61
N TYR A 465 17.69 -15.71 18.14
CA TYR A 465 18.44 -16.85 18.66
C TYR A 465 18.79 -16.66 20.14
N ASP A 466 19.16 -15.45 20.52
CA ASP A 466 19.42 -15.02 21.90
C ASP A 466 18.24 -15.35 22.83
N SER A 467 17.02 -14.99 22.41
CA SER A 467 15.79 -15.24 23.20
C SER A 467 15.46 -16.72 23.28
N SER A 468 15.65 -17.45 22.18
CA SER A 468 15.42 -18.90 22.12
C SER A 468 16.41 -19.65 23.01
N TRP A 469 17.68 -19.23 23.00
CA TRP A 469 18.71 -19.80 23.85
C TRP A 469 18.43 -19.54 25.32
N LEU A 470 18.11 -18.29 25.70
CA LEU A 470 17.70 -17.95 27.06
C LEU A 470 16.48 -18.78 27.51
N TYR A 471 15.49 -18.95 26.63
CA TYR A 471 14.30 -19.75 26.90
C TYR A 471 14.65 -21.19 27.27
N VAL A 472 15.50 -21.84 26.48
CA VAL A 472 15.96 -23.22 26.74
C VAL A 472 16.73 -23.31 28.06
N LEU A 473 17.66 -22.38 28.32
CA LEU A 473 18.46 -22.37 29.55
C LEU A 473 17.63 -22.20 30.82
N ILE A 474 16.55 -21.41 30.75
CA ILE A 474 15.61 -21.25 31.87
C ILE A 474 14.89 -22.58 32.14
N HIS A 475 14.37 -23.25 31.11
CA HIS A 475 13.66 -24.53 31.25
C HIS A 475 14.55 -25.70 31.69
N LEU A 476 15.86 -25.63 31.41
CA LEU A 476 16.82 -26.62 31.92
C LEU A 476 17.10 -26.47 33.43
N ASN A 477 16.88 -25.29 34.02
CA ASN A 477 17.09 -25.06 35.46
C ASN A 477 15.81 -24.90 36.27
N ASN A 478 14.74 -24.44 35.64
CA ASN A 478 13.53 -23.99 36.31
C ASN A 478 12.30 -24.57 35.61
N ALA A 479 11.33 -25.02 36.41
CA ALA A 479 10.01 -25.41 35.92
C ALA A 479 9.10 -24.20 35.65
N TRP A 480 9.65 -23.14 35.04
CA TRP A 480 8.90 -21.94 34.71
C TRP A 480 7.95 -22.21 33.56
N ARG A 481 6.73 -21.68 33.61
CA ARG A 481 5.82 -21.78 32.47
C ARG A 481 6.26 -20.78 31.41
N HIS A 482 5.87 -21.03 30.16
CA HIS A 482 6.12 -20.10 29.05
C HIS A 482 5.79 -18.63 29.39
N LYS A 483 4.67 -18.39 30.09
CA LYS A 483 4.28 -17.04 30.54
C LYS A 483 5.28 -16.41 31.52
N ASP A 484 5.84 -17.19 32.43
CA ASP A 484 6.82 -16.73 33.40
C ASP A 484 8.12 -16.33 32.69
N VAL A 485 8.51 -17.10 31.65
CA VAL A 485 9.68 -16.79 30.81
C VAL A 485 9.47 -15.55 29.95
N ILE A 486 8.27 -15.32 29.39
CA ILE A 486 8.00 -14.08 28.63
C ILE A 486 8.13 -12.84 29.53
N ARG A 487 7.81 -12.97 30.82
CA ARG A 487 7.95 -11.91 31.83
C ARG A 487 9.35 -11.85 32.44
N PHE A 488 10.34 -12.45 31.78
CA PHE A 488 11.71 -12.41 32.26
C PHE A 488 12.14 -10.97 32.53
N PRO A 489 12.68 -10.69 33.72
CA PRO A 489 12.89 -9.32 34.13
C PRO A 489 14.03 -8.64 33.37
N LYS A 490 13.89 -7.33 33.19
CA LYS A 490 15.00 -6.47 32.76
C LYS A 490 16.17 -6.59 33.74
N ILE A 491 17.37 -6.69 33.19
CA ILE A 491 18.64 -6.68 33.93
C ILE A 491 19.30 -5.31 33.80
N ASP A 492 19.98 -4.86 34.85
CA ASP A 492 20.78 -3.65 34.86
C ASP A 492 22.24 -4.00 34.56
N LEU A 493 22.73 -3.49 33.44
CA LEU A 493 24.10 -3.71 32.98
C LEU A 493 25.11 -2.77 33.65
N ASN A 494 24.66 -1.73 34.36
CA ASN A 494 25.54 -0.79 35.05
C ASN A 494 26.18 -1.37 36.33
N ASP A 495 25.60 -2.45 36.88
CA ASP A 495 26.04 -3.14 38.10
C ASP A 495 27.19 -4.15 37.84
N LEU A 496 27.67 -4.22 36.60
CA LEU A 496 28.74 -5.13 36.18
C LEU A 496 30.12 -4.47 36.36
N SER A 497 31.15 -5.29 36.55
CA SER A 497 32.55 -4.81 36.70
C SER A 497 33.08 -4.11 35.43
N VAL A 498 32.49 -4.43 34.28
CA VAL A 498 32.87 -3.89 32.97
C VAL A 498 32.04 -2.64 32.67
N SER A 499 32.70 -1.49 32.58
CA SER A 499 32.05 -0.26 32.12
C SER A 499 31.77 -0.34 30.61
N ASN A 500 30.54 0.04 30.21
CA ASN A 500 30.11 0.11 28.81
C ASN A 500 30.14 -1.24 28.05
N ILE A 501 29.63 -2.31 28.67
CA ILE A 501 29.47 -3.60 27.98
C ILE A 501 28.62 -3.45 26.71
N ASN A 502 29.12 -4.01 25.59
CA ASN A 502 28.44 -4.02 24.30
C ASN A 502 28.70 -5.34 23.56
N LEU A 503 28.09 -5.52 22.39
CA LEU A 503 28.23 -6.76 21.61
C LEU A 503 29.65 -7.01 21.12
N ASP A 504 30.40 -5.96 20.75
CA ASP A 504 31.78 -6.11 20.27
C ASP A 504 32.72 -6.58 21.40
N TRP A 505 32.48 -6.09 22.62
CA TRP A 505 33.20 -6.56 23.81
C TRP A 505 32.91 -8.04 24.09
N LEU A 506 31.64 -8.46 24.01
CA LEU A 506 31.23 -9.86 24.24
C LEU A 506 31.71 -10.84 23.17
N GLU A 507 32.09 -10.38 21.97
CA GLU A 507 32.73 -11.25 20.97
C GLU A 507 34.11 -11.69 21.42
N GLN A 508 34.85 -10.78 22.04
CA GLN A 508 36.26 -10.97 22.40
C GLN A 508 36.46 -11.44 23.83
N ASN A 509 35.45 -11.25 24.70
CA ASN A 509 35.54 -11.52 26.13
C ASN A 509 34.36 -12.35 26.62
N ASP A 510 34.56 -13.07 27.72
CA ASP A 510 33.49 -13.73 28.47
C ASP A 510 33.17 -12.94 29.75
N LEU A 511 31.94 -13.06 30.23
CA LEU A 511 31.57 -12.50 31.53
C LEU A 511 32.36 -13.23 32.64
N SER A 512 32.81 -12.46 33.64
CA SER A 512 33.31 -13.07 34.87
C SER A 512 32.18 -13.84 35.57
N TYR A 513 32.55 -14.85 36.36
CA TYR A 513 31.57 -15.61 37.13
C TYR A 513 30.85 -14.72 38.15
N GLU A 514 31.55 -13.74 38.72
CA GLU A 514 31.03 -12.74 39.65
C GLU A 514 29.96 -11.87 38.99
N ASP A 515 30.23 -11.35 37.79
CA ASP A 515 29.27 -10.54 37.02
C ASP A 515 28.05 -11.37 36.61
N ALA A 516 28.28 -12.60 36.14
CA ALA A 516 27.20 -13.52 35.83
C ALA A 516 26.30 -13.76 37.05
N ARG A 517 26.90 -13.98 38.23
CA ARG A 517 26.15 -14.17 39.48
C ARG A 517 25.37 -12.92 39.89
N ARG A 518 25.90 -11.71 39.69
CA ARG A 518 25.17 -10.45 39.94
C ARG A 518 23.92 -10.37 39.08
N ILE A 519 24.03 -10.70 37.79
CA ILE A 519 22.89 -10.73 36.86
C ILE A 519 21.84 -11.72 37.35
N ILE A 520 22.25 -12.94 37.70
CA ILE A 520 21.33 -13.96 38.26
C ILE A 520 20.65 -13.46 39.53
N HIS A 521 21.38 -12.84 40.45
CA HIS A 521 20.80 -12.29 41.68
C HIS A 521 19.81 -11.14 41.41
N GLN A 522 19.98 -10.35 40.35
CA GLN A 522 18.97 -9.36 39.94
C GLN A 522 17.66 -10.03 39.50
N VAL A 523 17.75 -11.17 38.82
CA VAL A 523 16.58 -11.98 38.41
C VAL A 523 15.93 -12.62 39.63
N MET A 524 16.72 -13.20 40.54
CA MET A 524 16.23 -13.85 41.77
C MET A 524 15.51 -12.89 42.73
N ARG A 525 15.94 -11.62 42.78
CA ARG A 525 15.36 -10.59 43.67
C ARG A 525 13.98 -10.11 43.24
N LYS A 526 13.52 -10.44 42.02
CA LYS A 526 12.22 -9.99 41.54
C LYS A 526 11.15 -10.99 41.93
N ASP A 527 10.12 -10.50 42.62
CA ASP A 527 8.97 -11.27 43.10
C ASP A 527 8.22 -11.91 41.92
N LEU A 528 8.49 -13.19 41.67
CA LEU A 528 7.76 -13.98 40.68
C LEU A 528 6.70 -14.78 41.41
N ARG A 529 5.53 -14.17 41.61
CA ARG A 529 4.40 -14.84 42.25
C ARG A 529 3.60 -15.63 41.23
N THR A 530 3.34 -16.90 41.54
CA THR A 530 2.45 -17.71 40.71
C THR A 530 1.00 -17.27 40.89
N THR A 531 0.30 -16.94 39.80
CA THR A 531 -1.08 -16.40 39.86
C THR A 531 -2.10 -17.37 40.45
N LYS A 532 -1.84 -18.69 40.43
CA LYS A 532 -2.78 -19.73 40.90
C LYS A 532 -2.65 -20.11 42.37
N THR A 533 -1.45 -20.07 42.94
CA THR A 533 -1.21 -20.51 44.33
C THR A 533 -0.66 -19.39 45.21
N ASN A 534 -0.37 -18.21 44.62
CA ASN A 534 0.31 -17.09 45.26
C ASN A 534 1.66 -17.47 45.91
N ALA A 535 2.20 -18.65 45.54
CA ALA A 535 3.46 -19.15 46.02
C ALA A 535 4.59 -18.42 45.30
N THR A 536 5.64 -18.09 46.06
CA THR A 536 6.88 -17.49 45.56
C THR A 536 7.61 -18.48 44.67
N ASN A 537 7.64 -18.19 43.37
CA ASN A 537 8.42 -18.95 42.41
C ASN A 537 9.86 -18.44 42.47
N HIS A 538 10.69 -19.08 43.29
CA HIS A 538 12.08 -18.70 43.42
C HIS A 538 12.83 -19.10 42.15
N PHE A 539 13.54 -18.16 41.53
CA PHE A 539 14.45 -18.48 40.44
C PHE A 539 15.64 -19.26 40.98
N PHE A 540 15.87 -20.45 40.45
CA PHE A 540 17.05 -21.26 40.73
C PHE A 540 17.99 -21.25 39.53
N CYS A 541 19.29 -21.16 39.78
CA CYS A 541 20.30 -21.26 38.74
C CYS A 541 21.47 -22.11 39.25
N SER A 542 21.72 -23.24 38.57
CA SER A 542 22.89 -24.06 38.84
C SER A 542 24.18 -23.33 38.40
N LYS A 543 25.30 -23.68 39.04
CA LYS A 543 26.61 -23.11 38.69
C LYS A 543 26.97 -23.38 37.22
N ASP A 544 26.66 -24.59 36.75
CA ASP A 544 27.00 -25.06 35.39
C ASP A 544 26.29 -24.27 34.28
N VAL A 545 25.16 -23.62 34.60
CA VAL A 545 24.38 -22.84 33.63
C VAL A 545 24.53 -21.32 33.85
N THR A 546 25.13 -20.91 34.96
CA THR A 546 25.18 -19.49 35.39
C THR A 546 25.79 -18.58 34.32
N LEU A 547 26.95 -18.95 33.77
CA LEU A 547 27.63 -18.16 32.74
C LEU A 547 26.83 -18.06 31.45
N SER A 548 26.31 -19.19 30.97
CA SER A 548 25.53 -19.27 29.73
C SER A 548 24.21 -18.49 29.85
N LEU A 549 23.51 -18.61 30.98
CA LEU A 549 22.24 -17.93 31.20
C LEU A 549 22.43 -16.42 31.36
N ALA A 550 23.43 -15.99 32.13
CA ALA A 550 23.74 -14.57 32.28
C ALA A 550 24.17 -13.95 30.94
N THR A 551 25.01 -14.63 30.16
CA THR A 551 25.44 -14.16 28.84
C THR A 551 24.26 -14.03 27.88
N ALA A 552 23.38 -15.03 27.84
CA ALA A 552 22.17 -14.97 27.02
C ALA A 552 21.26 -13.79 27.43
N ALA A 553 21.10 -13.55 28.73
CA ALA A 553 20.32 -12.42 29.25
C ALA A 553 20.92 -11.06 28.88
N VAL A 554 22.24 -10.90 28.97
CA VAL A 554 22.96 -9.68 28.55
C VAL A 554 22.76 -9.41 27.06
N ILE A 555 22.92 -10.43 26.21
CA ILE A 555 22.72 -10.26 24.76
C ILE A 555 21.27 -9.85 24.45
N CYS A 556 20.29 -10.43 25.13
CA CYS A 556 18.88 -10.04 25.01
C CYS A 556 18.67 -8.56 25.38
N GLU A 557 19.25 -8.11 26.49
CA GLU A 557 19.11 -6.73 26.95
C GLU A 557 19.82 -5.73 26.03
N LEU A 558 21.02 -6.07 25.53
CA LEU A 558 21.75 -5.24 24.55
C LEU A 558 20.97 -5.11 23.24
N ARG A 559 20.38 -6.21 22.74
CA ARG A 559 19.48 -6.15 21.58
C ARG A 559 18.31 -5.23 21.86
N ARG A 560 17.61 -5.44 22.98
CA ARG A 560 16.44 -4.64 23.38
C ARG A 560 16.77 -3.15 23.45
N ALA A 561 17.90 -2.80 24.05
CA ALA A 561 18.37 -1.41 24.17
C ALA A 561 18.60 -0.75 22.80
N ALA A 562 19.16 -1.49 21.84
CA ALA A 562 19.42 -0.97 20.49
C ALA A 562 18.16 -0.91 19.61
N THR A 563 17.23 -1.87 19.73
CA THR A 563 16.02 -1.92 18.91
C THR A 563 14.88 -1.08 19.47
N THR A 564 14.86 -0.86 20.78
CA THR A 564 13.79 -0.14 21.49
C THR A 564 14.40 0.75 22.57
N PRO A 565 15.13 1.82 22.19
CA PRO A 565 15.63 2.80 23.15
C PRO A 565 14.44 3.49 23.82
N LEU A 566 14.17 3.10 25.07
CA LEU A 566 13.18 3.67 26.00
C LEU A 566 11.91 4.24 25.36
N LEU A 567 11.01 3.36 24.89
CA LEU A 567 9.59 3.63 25.08
C LEU A 567 9.27 3.21 26.52
N VAL A 568 9.05 4.20 27.39
CA VAL A 568 8.39 4.00 28.67
C VAL A 568 6.97 3.51 28.34
N TYR A 569 6.81 2.20 28.18
CA TYR A 569 5.50 1.61 28.37
C TYR A 569 5.17 1.84 29.84
N GLY A 570 4.25 2.77 30.10
CA GLY A 570 3.58 2.94 31.38
C GLY A 570 2.76 1.69 31.67
N CYS A 571 3.43 0.58 32.00
CA CYS A 571 2.83 -0.44 32.83
C CYS A 571 2.93 0.13 34.24
N GLN A 572 1.86 0.80 34.67
CA GLN A 572 1.68 1.23 36.05
C GLN A 572 2.02 0.05 36.95
N GLN A 573 3.21 0.11 37.55
CA GLN A 573 3.46 -0.57 38.80
C GLN A 573 2.48 0.07 39.77
N TYR A 574 1.48 -0.69 40.19
CA TYR A 574 0.78 -0.39 41.43
C TYR A 574 1.84 -0.41 42.52
N ALA A 575 2.40 0.76 42.82
CA ALA A 575 3.04 1.00 44.09
C ALA A 575 1.95 0.79 45.14
N ALA A 576 2.12 -0.28 45.91
CA ALA A 576 1.49 -0.36 47.21
C ALA A 576 2.00 0.85 48.00
N THR A 577 1.14 1.82 48.23
CA THR A 577 1.29 2.81 49.29
C THR A 577 0.20 2.53 50.31
N GLU A 578 0.68 2.42 51.55
CA GLU A 578 0.05 2.25 52.86
C GLU A 578 -1.46 2.51 53.00
#